data_AF-A0A9Q3PCY1-F1
#
_entry.id   AF-A0A9Q3PCY1-F1
#
_cell.length_a   1.000
_cell.length_b   1.000
_cell.length_c   1.000
_cell.angle_alpha   90.00
_cell.angle_beta   90.00
_cell.angle_gamma   90.00
#
_symmetry.space_group_name_H-M   'P 1'
#
loop_
_entity.id
_entity.type
_entity.pdbx_description
1 polymer ?
#
loop_
_entity_poly.entity_id
_entity_poly.type
_entity_poly.pdbx_seq_one_letter_code
_entity_poly.pdbx_strand_id
1 'polypeptide(L)'
;MTPPFHYSNPLLPHQKTGLAFLWDQEVPNGQSARKLWATSPAGSTFNVRHIITKKVISSFEFLLTNNPFGGLLADDMGLGKTIQAISLIGTSKEWLIANPHRSMPTMII
;
A
#
# COMPACT_ATOMS: atom_id res chain seq x y z
N MET A 1 -3.79 3.86 -6.79
CA MET A 1 -3.31 5.25 -6.65
C MET A 1 -2.06 5.41 -7.51
N THR A 2 -1.81 6.58 -8.11
CA THR A 2 -0.60 6.82 -8.90
C THR A 2 0.55 7.28 -7.99
N PRO A 3 1.77 6.69 -8.10
CA PRO A 3 2.91 7.08 -7.28
C PRO A 3 3.45 8.47 -7.68
N PRO A 4 3.95 9.29 -6.73
CA PRO A 4 4.47 10.64 -6.99
C PRO A 4 5.79 10.71 -7.77
N PHE A 5 6.58 9.63 -7.86
CA PHE A 5 7.94 9.66 -8.42
C PHE A 5 7.99 9.48 -9.93
N HIS A 6 8.75 10.35 -10.60
CA HIS A 6 9.03 10.28 -12.03
C HIS A 6 10.50 9.95 -12.28
N TYR A 7 10.77 8.70 -12.69
CA TYR A 7 12.11 8.26 -13.09
C TYR A 7 12.53 8.90 -14.42
N SER A 8 13.83 9.20 -14.56
CA SER A 8 14.41 9.77 -15.79
C SER A 8 14.26 8.87 -17.02
N ASN A 9 14.15 7.56 -16.81
CA ASN A 9 13.75 6.61 -17.84
C ASN A 9 12.28 6.22 -17.65
N PRO A 10 11.44 6.25 -18.70
CA PRO A 10 10.04 5.91 -18.55
C PRO A 10 9.88 4.43 -18.22
N LEU A 11 9.23 4.14 -17.08
CA LEU A 11 8.81 2.79 -16.75
C LEU A 11 7.87 2.24 -17.84
N LEU A 12 8.06 0.96 -18.17
CA LEU A 12 7.16 0.24 -19.07
C LEU A 12 5.75 0.14 -18.44
N PRO A 13 4.69 -0.02 -19.24
CA PRO A 13 3.32 -0.06 -18.72
C PRO A 13 3.11 -1.07 -17.59
N HIS A 14 3.63 -2.29 -17.74
CA HIS A 14 3.52 -3.32 -16.69
C HIS A 14 4.30 -2.97 -15.43
N GLN A 15 5.45 -2.29 -15.57
CA GLN A 15 6.25 -1.84 -14.44
C GLN A 15 5.54 -0.73 -13.64
N LYS A 16 4.79 0.14 -14.32
CA LYS A 16 3.93 1.13 -13.65
C LYS A 16 2.81 0.46 -12.86
N THR A 17 2.21 -0.59 -13.41
CA THR A 17 1.18 -1.37 -12.72
C THR A 17 1.73 -2.08 -11.49
N GLY A 18 2.89 -2.74 -11.61
CA GLY A 18 3.57 -3.39 -10.48
C GLY A 18 3.97 -2.39 -9.39
N LEU A 19 4.50 -1.22 -9.77
CA LEU A 19 4.80 -0.14 -8.84
C LEU A 19 3.54 0.40 -8.14
N ALA A 20 2.44 0.62 -8.88
CA ALA A 20 1.18 1.08 -8.31
C ALA A 20 0.57 0.06 -7.34
N PHE A 21 0.73 -1.24 -7.62
CA PHE A 21 0.36 -2.32 -6.70
C PHE A 21 1.19 -2.26 -5.42
N LEU A 22 2.52 -2.20 -5.52
CA LEU A 22 3.40 -2.12 -4.35
C LEU A 22 3.11 -0.87 -3.52
N TRP A 23 2.92 0.28 -4.17
CA TRP A 23 2.56 1.53 -3.51
C TRP A 23 1.25 1.43 -2.72
N ASP A 24 0.24 0.75 -3.27
CA ASP A 24 -1.04 0.52 -2.59
C ASP A 24 -0.93 -0.39 -1.35
N GLN A 25 0.14 -1.18 -1.24
CA GLN A 25 0.42 -2.01 -0.05
C GLN A 25 1.21 -1.27 1.03
N GLU A 26 2.00 -0.24 0.67
CA GLU A 26 2.85 0.52 1.58
C GLU A 26 2.13 1.71 2.22
N VAL A 27 1.13 2.28 1.54
CA VAL A 27 0.39 3.43 2.06
C VAL A 27 -0.68 2.96 3.05
N PRO A 28 -0.77 3.54 4.27
CA PRO A 28 -1.81 3.18 5.25
C PRO A 28 -3.22 3.20 4.65
N ASN A 29 -3.52 4.22 3.85
CA ASN A 29 -4.83 4.39 3.22
C ASN A 29 -5.00 3.62 1.89
N GLY A 30 -4.10 2.69 1.58
CA GLY A 30 -4.17 1.85 0.40
C GLY A 30 -5.46 1.02 0.36
N GLN A 31 -5.95 0.75 -0.84
CA GLN A 31 -7.16 -0.07 -1.02
C GLN A 31 -6.91 -1.52 -0.61
N SER A 32 -5.67 -2.01 -0.75
CA SER A 32 -5.30 -3.37 -0.41
C SER A 32 -5.44 -3.68 1.09
N ALA A 33 -5.10 -2.73 1.97
CA ALA A 33 -5.34 -2.83 3.42
C ALA A 33 -6.83 -2.99 3.78
N ARG A 34 -7.74 -2.59 2.88
CA ARG A 34 -9.20 -2.54 3.13
C ARG A 34 -9.97 -3.73 2.59
N LYS A 35 -9.38 -4.56 1.72
CA LYS A 35 -10.09 -5.64 1.01
C LYS A 35 -10.76 -6.66 1.93
N LEU A 36 -10.19 -6.88 3.11
CA LEU A 36 -10.72 -7.83 4.09
C LEU A 36 -11.60 -7.19 5.17
N TRP A 37 -11.91 -5.90 5.05
CA TRP A 37 -12.66 -5.14 6.05
C TRP A 37 -13.92 -4.53 5.43
N ALA A 38 -15.07 -4.83 6.04
CA ALA A 38 -16.36 -4.26 5.66
C ALA A 38 -16.86 -3.32 6.75
N THR A 39 -17.58 -2.26 6.36
CA THR A 39 -18.32 -1.42 7.30
C THR A 39 -19.44 -2.23 7.95
N SER A 40 -19.66 -2.04 9.26
CA SER A 40 -20.70 -2.81 9.97
C SER A 40 -22.10 -2.40 9.48
N PRO A 41 -23.02 -3.37 9.22
CA PRO A 41 -24.34 -3.07 8.65
C PRO A 41 -25.34 -2.34 9.58
N ALA A 42 -24.97 -1.92 10.78
CA ALA A 42 -25.91 -1.44 11.78
C ALA A 42 -25.44 -0.16 12.46
N GLY A 43 -25.92 0.99 11.98
CA GLY A 43 -26.12 2.25 12.74
C GLY A 43 -24.90 2.97 13.36
N SER A 44 -23.75 2.33 13.49
CA SER A 44 -22.54 2.92 14.07
C SER A 44 -21.46 3.04 12.99
N THR A 45 -21.23 4.26 12.52
CA THR A 45 -20.26 4.65 11.48
C THR A 45 -18.80 4.31 11.81
N PHE A 46 -18.51 3.89 13.04
CA PHE A 46 -17.14 3.71 13.55
C PHE A 46 -16.65 2.26 13.56
N ASN A 47 -17.55 1.28 13.40
CA ASN A 47 -17.20 -0.12 13.51
C ASN A 47 -16.90 -0.74 12.14
N VAL A 48 -15.73 -1.36 12.02
CA VAL A 48 -15.35 -2.18 10.86
C VAL A 48 -15.21 -3.64 11.26
N ARG A 49 -15.63 -4.53 10.37
CA ARG A 49 -15.67 -5.97 10.56
C ARG A 49 -14.74 -6.65 9.58
N HIS A 50 -13.90 -7.53 10.09
CA HIS A 50 -13.11 -8.42 9.24
C HIS A 50 -14.03 -9.45 8.56
N ILE A 51 -13.99 -9.54 7.23
CA ILE A 51 -14.95 -10.31 6.43
C ILE A 51 -14.89 -11.80 6.76
N ILE A 52 -13.69 -12.33 7.02
CA ILE A 52 -13.45 -13.77 7.25
C ILE A 52 -13.68 -14.11 8.73
N THR A 53 -12.87 -13.54 9.62
CA THR A 53 -12.88 -13.89 11.05
C THR A 53 -14.07 -13.31 11.83
N LYS A 54 -14.84 -12.42 11.21
CA LYS A 54 -15.96 -11.68 11.82
C LYS A 54 -15.57 -10.79 13.01
N LYS A 55 -14.27 -10.63 13.29
CA LYS A 55 -13.76 -9.71 14.31
C LYS A 55 -14.25 -8.29 14.02
N VAL A 56 -14.80 -7.63 15.02
CA VAL A 56 -15.21 -6.22 14.95
C VAL A 56 -14.21 -5.39 15.72
N ILE A 57 -13.84 -4.25 15.16
CA ILE A 57 -13.03 -3.24 15.82
C ILE A 57 -13.73 -1.89 15.71
N SER A 58 -13.54 -1.06 16.73
CA SER A 58 -14.19 0.24 16.89
C SER A 58 -13.44 1.41 16.29
N SER A 59 -12.23 1.17 15.77
CA SER A 59 -11.42 2.19 15.10
C SER A 59 -10.74 1.63 13.86
N PHE A 60 -10.96 2.30 12.73
CA PHE A 60 -10.26 2.01 11.49
C PHE A 60 -8.78 2.39 11.56
N GLU A 61 -8.40 3.32 12.44
CA GLU A 61 -7.00 3.71 12.67
C GLU A 61 -6.15 2.57 13.23
N PHE A 62 -6.79 1.64 13.96
CA PHE A 62 -6.14 0.40 14.38
C PHE A 62 -5.73 -0.49 13.18
N LEU A 63 -6.47 -0.47 12.08
CA LEU A 63 -6.08 -1.20 10.86
C LEU A 63 -4.93 -0.53 10.15
N LEU A 64 -4.99 0.79 10.05
CA LEU A 64 -3.95 1.59 9.42
C LEU A 64 -2.60 1.47 10.13
N THR A 65 -2.59 1.04 11.39
CA THR A 65 -1.37 0.87 12.20
C THR A 65 -0.92 -0.57 12.33
N ASN A 66 -1.83 -1.54 12.19
CA ASN A 66 -1.52 -2.98 12.37
C ASN A 66 -1.67 -3.82 11.10
N ASN A 67 -1.97 -3.21 9.96
CA ASN A 67 -1.95 -3.92 8.69
C ASN A 67 -0.50 -4.32 8.35
N PRO A 68 -0.22 -5.59 7.97
CA PRO A 68 1.07 -5.92 7.42
C PRO A 68 1.29 -5.11 6.14
N PHE A 69 2.32 -4.29 6.14
CA PHE A 69 2.72 -3.48 5.00
C PHE A 69 3.62 -4.28 4.06
N GLY A 70 3.62 -3.86 2.80
CA GLY A 70 4.36 -4.51 1.73
C GLY A 70 3.60 -5.66 1.09
N GLY A 71 4.26 -6.34 0.15
CA GLY A 71 3.64 -7.37 -0.65
C GLY A 71 4.65 -8.14 -1.49
N LEU A 72 4.21 -9.29 -2.00
CA LEU A 72 5.02 -10.15 -2.84
C LEU A 72 4.86 -9.75 -4.31
N LEU A 73 5.94 -9.30 -4.96
CA LEU A 73 5.97 -9.08 -6.39
C LEU A 73 6.54 -10.31 -7.11
N ALA A 74 5.67 -11.24 -7.48
CA ALA A 74 6.03 -12.50 -8.12
C ALA A 74 5.69 -12.53 -9.62
N ASP A 75 6.07 -11.49 -10.34
CA ASP A 75 6.05 -11.46 -11.81
C ASP A 75 7.07 -12.45 -12.40
N ASP A 76 6.89 -12.85 -13.67
CA ASP A 76 7.89 -13.62 -14.41
C ASP A 76 9.29 -12.96 -14.40
N MET A 77 10.32 -13.78 -14.55
CA MET A 77 11.70 -13.31 -14.66
C MET A 77 11.87 -12.41 -15.91
N GLY A 78 12.77 -11.42 -15.82
CA GLY A 78 13.03 -10.50 -16.94
C GLY A 78 12.06 -9.31 -17.06
N LEU A 79 10.97 -9.26 -16.29
CA LEU A 79 10.01 -8.13 -16.33
C LEU A 79 10.49 -6.85 -15.62
N GLY A 80 11.70 -6.86 -15.06
CA GLY A 80 12.31 -5.69 -14.44
C GLY A 80 11.81 -5.41 -13.02
N LYS A 81 11.53 -6.46 -12.23
CA LYS A 81 11.14 -6.34 -10.81
C LYS A 81 12.10 -5.49 -9.98
N THR A 82 13.40 -5.56 -10.25
CA THR A 82 14.43 -4.72 -9.61
C THR A 82 14.19 -3.23 -9.87
N ILE A 83 13.86 -2.86 -11.11
CA ILE A 83 13.54 -1.46 -11.46
C ILE A 83 12.27 -1.01 -10.75
N GLN A 84 11.27 -1.89 -10.63
CA GLN A 84 10.04 -1.60 -9.87
C GLN A 84 10.34 -1.36 -8.38
N ALA A 85 11.18 -2.20 -7.76
CA ALA A 85 11.59 -2.04 -6.36
C ALA A 85 12.38 -0.74 -6.12
N ILE A 86 13.35 -0.41 -6.99
CA ILE A 86 14.09 0.86 -6.89
C ILE A 86 13.14 2.06 -7.08
N SER A 87 12.21 1.98 -8.02
CA SER A 87 11.20 3.01 -8.24
C SER A 87 10.31 3.21 -7.02
N LEU A 88 9.97 2.13 -6.31
CA LEU A 88 9.24 2.21 -5.06
C LEU A 88 10.04 2.94 -3.99
N ILE A 89 11.32 2.60 -3.81
CA ILE A 89 12.20 3.27 -2.84
C ILE A 89 12.27 4.78 -3.13
N GLY A 90 12.46 5.17 -4.39
CA GLY A 90 12.46 6.58 -4.81
C GLY A 90 11.13 7.27 -4.47
N THR A 91 10.01 6.59 -4.75
CA THR A 91 8.66 7.08 -4.44
C THR A 91 8.43 7.27 -2.96
N SER A 92 8.79 6.28 -2.14
CA SER A 92 8.65 6.37 -0.68
C SER A 92 9.50 7.48 -0.11
N LYS A 93 10.72 7.67 -0.63
CA LYS A 93 11.60 8.77 -0.21
C LYS A 93 10.99 10.14 -0.50
N GLU A 94 10.49 10.36 -1.72
CA GLU A 94 9.83 11.63 -2.07
C GLU A 94 8.59 11.89 -1.23
N TRP A 95 7.79 10.86 -0.98
CA TRP A 95 6.63 10.98 -0.12
C TRP A 95 7.00 11.36 1.32
N LEU A 96 8.03 10.75 1.89
CA LEU A 96 8.52 11.09 3.24
C LEU A 96 9.02 12.54 3.30
N ILE A 97 9.70 13.03 2.25
CA ILE A 97 10.12 14.44 2.15
C ILE A 97 8.89 15.36 2.10
N ALA A 98 7.86 14.99 1.35
CA ALA A 98 6.61 15.75 1.27
C ALA A 98 5.75 15.66 2.55
N ASN A 99 5.93 14.62 3.38
CA ASN A 99 5.12 14.32 4.55
C ASN A 99 5.98 14.03 5.81
N PRO A 100 6.75 15.02 6.31
CA PRO A 100 7.79 14.81 7.33
C PRO A 100 7.27 14.33 8.70
N HIS A 101 5.99 14.53 9.00
CA HIS A 101 5.37 14.11 10.27
C HIS A 101 4.71 12.73 10.22
N ARG A 102 4.76 12.02 9.07
CA ARG A 102 4.16 10.69 8.93
C ARG A 102 5.26 9.64 8.79
N SER A 103 5.24 8.66 9.68
CA SER A 103 6.02 7.44 9.50
C SER A 103 5.36 6.63 8.38
N MET A 104 6.04 6.43 7.25
CA MET A 104 5.68 5.29 6.40
C MET A 104 6.26 4.03 7.06
N PRO A 105 5.48 2.95 7.12
CA PRO A 105 6.07 1.64 7.23
C PRO A 105 6.91 1.42 5.97
N THR A 106 8.17 1.07 6.15
CA THR A 106 9.12 0.90 5.05
C THR A 106 9.30 -0.58 4.79
N MET A 107 9.21 -0.99 3.53
CA MET A 107 9.48 -2.35 3.05
C MET A 107 10.80 -2.92 3.62
N ILE A 108 10.72 -4.13 4.18
CA ILE A 108 11.86 -5.03 4.34
C ILE A 108 11.80 -5.98 3.13
N ILE A 109 12.87 -6.00 2.33
CA ILE A 109 13.02 -6.87 1.14
C ILE A 109 13.33 -8.29 1.58
#